data_AF-A0AAE5AI83-F1
#
_entry.id   AF-A0AAE5AI83-F1
#
_cell.length_a   1.000
_cell.length_b   1.000
_cell.length_c   1.000
_cell.angle_alpha   90.00
_cell.angle_beta   90.00
_cell.angle_gamma   90.00
#
_symmetry.space_group_name_H-M   'P 1'
#
loop_
_entity.id
_entity.type
_entity.pdbx_description
1 polymer ?
#
loop_
_entity_poly.entity_id
_entity_poly.type
_entity_poly.pdbx_seq_one_letter_code
_entity_poly.pdbx_strand_id
1 'polypeptide(L)'
;MQYANQLWIIVPVCVVMVWQCCNLRLGAHALEEHNNFPSSSIMKYEWRNSSSLDVDPLLGLHMIIVALRSGVSIPRALDAVGSVLPGGYGIWLCNVSNALLLGDSWHEAWSETYVHNLKPEQNKKSSKYAKNDEIDSSTILANWLSMALYESWCRGSSPVPVLSALSEHYEQTMANVARQETSRLSVRLLLPVGLCFLPAFMCIGIFPTVASFMH
;
A
#
# COMPACT_ATOMS: atom_id res chain seq x y z
N MET A 1 42.18 31.62 44.25
CA MET A 1 42.88 30.85 43.19
C MET A 1 42.07 29.68 42.61
N GLN A 2 40.89 29.30 43.16
CA GLN A 2 40.08 28.17 42.62
C GLN A 2 39.36 28.47 41.28
N TYR A 3 38.97 29.71 40.99
CA TYR A 3 38.27 30.06 39.74
C TYR A 3 39.13 30.00 38.47
N ALA A 4 40.45 30.19 38.59
CA ALA A 4 41.37 30.12 37.45
C ALA A 4 41.52 28.69 36.90
N ASN A 5 41.40 27.67 37.77
CA ASN A 5 41.51 26.27 37.38
C ASN A 5 40.22 25.73 36.73
N GLN A 6 39.05 26.27 37.08
CA GLN A 6 37.77 25.89 36.46
C GLN A 6 37.64 26.38 35.00
N LEU A 7 38.13 27.59 34.70
CA LEU A 7 38.15 28.15 33.33
C LEU A 7 38.99 27.29 32.36
N TRP A 8 40.07 26.66 32.85
CA TRP A 8 40.94 25.80 32.05
C TRP A 8 40.29 24.48 31.61
N ILE A 9 39.26 24.00 32.30
CA ILE A 9 38.51 22.78 31.96
C ILE A 9 37.30 23.11 31.07
N ILE A 10 36.68 24.28 31.25
CA ILE A 10 35.50 24.70 30.48
C ILE A 10 35.85 24.93 29.00
N VAL A 11 36.99 25.56 28.71
CA VAL A 11 37.44 25.85 27.35
C VAL A 11 37.60 24.57 26.48
N PRO A 12 38.31 23.52 26.90
CA PRO A 12 38.45 22.30 26.10
C PRO A 12 37.14 21.53 25.96
N VAL A 13 36.25 21.56 26.95
CA VAL A 13 34.91 20.95 26.84
C VAL A 13 34.08 21.67 25.78
N CYS A 14 34.08 23.01 25.77
CA CYS A 14 33.42 23.79 24.72
C CYS A 14 34.02 23.53 23.33
N VAL A 15 35.35 23.40 23.23
CA VAL A 15 36.04 23.09 21.97
C VAL A 15 35.68 21.69 21.46
N VAL A 16 35.64 20.67 22.32
CA VAL A 16 35.22 19.31 21.95
C VAL A 16 33.75 19.29 21.56
N MET A 17 32.89 20.05 22.25
CA MET A 17 31.46 20.13 21.95
C MET A 17 31.20 20.81 20.59
N VAL A 18 31.93 21.90 20.28
CA VAL A 18 31.89 22.57 18.98
C VAL A 18 32.48 21.67 17.89
N TRP A 19 33.56 20.95 18.16
CA TRP A 19 34.16 20.01 17.22
C TRP A 19 33.23 18.83 16.91
N GLN A 20 32.56 18.27 17.91
CA GLN A 20 31.60 17.18 17.76
C GLN A 20 30.33 17.65 17.02
N CYS A 21 29.93 18.90 17.24
CA CYS A 21 28.85 19.55 16.47
C CYS A 21 29.24 19.75 14.99
N CYS A 22 30.46 20.24 14.72
CA CYS A 22 30.98 20.40 13.36
C CYS A 22 31.17 19.06 12.64
N ASN A 23 31.64 18.02 13.33
CA ASN A 23 31.85 16.69 12.75
C ASN A 23 30.50 16.01 12.40
N LEU A 24 29.47 16.19 13.23
CA LEU A 24 28.13 15.68 12.95
C LEU A 24 27.46 16.42 11.77
N ARG A 25 27.70 17.73 11.61
CA ARG A 25 27.22 18.51 10.46
C ARG A 25 27.90 18.10 9.14
N LEU A 26 29.16 17.67 9.21
CA LEU A 26 29.89 17.09 8.08
C LEU A 26 29.37 15.68 7.73
N GLY A 27 29.02 14.88 8.76
CA GLY A 27 28.40 13.56 8.58
C GLY A 27 26.96 13.62 8.02
N ALA A 28 26.21 14.70 8.30
CA ALA A 28 24.89 14.93 7.73
C ALA A 28 24.94 15.18 6.21
N HIS A 29 25.98 15.89 5.73
CA HIS A 29 26.20 16.09 4.29
C HIS A 29 26.62 14.79 3.57
N ALA A 30 27.26 13.85 4.26
CA ALA A 30 27.63 12.55 3.69
C ALA A 30 26.43 11.59 3.52
N LEU A 31 25.33 11.79 4.24
CA LEU A 31 24.09 11.02 4.06
C LEU A 31 23.20 11.56 2.92
N GLU A 32 23.56 12.70 2.32
CA GLU A 32 22.85 13.28 1.18
C GLU A 32 23.34 12.72 -0.18
N GLU A 33 24.52 12.08 -0.21
CA GLU A 33 25.06 11.45 -1.41
C GLU A 33 24.55 10.01 -1.63
N HIS A 34 23.93 9.39 -0.62
CA HIS A 34 23.18 8.14 -0.80
C HIS A 34 21.70 8.37 -1.15
N ASN A 35 21.39 9.53 -1.74
CA ASN A 35 20.15 9.78 -2.49
C ASN A 35 20.14 9.12 -3.88
N ASN A 36 20.97 8.09 -4.10
CA ASN A 36 20.62 7.05 -5.05
C ASN A 36 19.54 6.16 -4.40
N PHE A 37 18.38 6.78 -4.17
CA PHE A 37 17.15 6.03 -4.04
C PHE A 37 17.08 5.22 -5.34
N PRO A 38 17.08 3.88 -5.29
CA PRO A 38 16.74 3.15 -6.49
C PRO A 38 15.34 3.62 -6.84
N SER A 39 15.25 4.45 -7.88
CA SER A 39 13.99 4.89 -8.50
C SER A 39 13.21 3.71 -9.12
N SER A 40 13.46 2.49 -8.64
CA SER A 40 12.80 1.25 -9.00
C SER A 40 11.80 0.77 -7.94
N SER A 41 11.54 1.54 -6.88
CA SER A 41 10.40 1.26 -5.99
C SER A 41 9.76 2.52 -5.42
N ILE A 42 9.82 3.63 -6.17
CA ILE A 42 8.65 4.51 -6.22
C ILE A 42 7.56 3.61 -6.80
N MET A 43 6.83 2.95 -5.89
CA MET A 43 5.47 2.52 -6.12
C MET A 43 4.75 3.80 -6.49
N LYS A 44 4.83 4.08 -7.80
CA LYS A 44 4.20 5.17 -8.48
C LYS A 44 2.78 5.18 -7.93
N TYR A 45 2.42 6.25 -7.25
CA TYR A 45 1.07 6.52 -6.78
C TYR A 45 0.21 6.71 -8.03
N GLU A 46 -0.08 5.58 -8.67
CA GLU A 46 -0.71 5.43 -9.97
C GLU A 46 -2.23 5.27 -9.81
N TRP A 47 -2.76 5.41 -8.59
CA TRP A 47 -4.22 5.40 -8.34
C TRP A 47 -4.95 6.59 -8.99
N ARG A 48 -4.22 7.61 -9.46
CA ARG A 48 -4.79 8.75 -10.21
C ARG A 48 -4.49 8.72 -11.71
N ASN A 49 -3.81 7.68 -12.21
CA ASN A 49 -3.49 7.53 -13.63
C ASN A 49 -3.81 6.13 -14.18
N SER A 50 -4.82 5.46 -13.60
CA SER A 50 -5.55 4.41 -14.30
C SER A 50 -6.28 5.07 -15.47
N SER A 51 -5.62 5.07 -16.63
CA SER A 51 -6.22 5.46 -17.90
C SER A 51 -7.41 4.51 -18.09
N SER A 52 -8.61 5.06 -17.92
CA SER A 52 -9.89 4.37 -17.79
C SER A 52 -10.24 3.54 -19.03
N LEU A 53 -9.71 2.32 -19.08
CA LEU A 53 -10.07 1.30 -20.05
C LEU A 53 -10.30 -0.07 -19.38
N ASP A 54 -10.30 -0.17 -18.05
CA ASP A 54 -10.57 -1.41 -17.31
C ASP A 54 -11.30 -1.08 -16.00
N VAL A 55 -12.13 -1.99 -15.51
CA VAL A 55 -12.92 -1.79 -14.29
C VAL A 55 -12.07 -2.12 -13.07
N ASP A 56 -11.99 -1.19 -12.11
CA ASP A 56 -11.30 -1.44 -10.84
C ASP A 56 -11.89 -2.69 -10.17
N PRO A 57 -11.07 -3.73 -9.89
CA PRO A 57 -11.58 -5.00 -9.36
C PRO A 57 -12.18 -4.81 -7.96
N LEU A 58 -11.73 -3.83 -7.18
CA LEU A 58 -12.31 -3.51 -5.88
C LEU A 58 -13.72 -2.92 -6.05
N LEU A 59 -13.95 -2.09 -7.07
CA LEU A 59 -15.29 -1.57 -7.38
C LEU A 59 -16.24 -2.71 -7.76
N GLY A 60 -15.78 -3.64 -8.63
CA GLY A 60 -16.57 -4.82 -8.99
C GLY A 60 -16.93 -5.68 -7.77
N LEU A 61 -15.98 -5.87 -6.86
CA LEU A 61 -16.19 -6.58 -5.60
C LEU A 61 -17.25 -5.89 -4.72
N HIS A 62 -17.18 -4.57 -4.55
CA HIS A 62 -18.17 -3.79 -3.79
C HIS A 62 -19.56 -3.84 -4.41
N MET A 63 -19.68 -3.76 -5.73
CA MET A 63 -20.98 -3.89 -6.40
C MET A 63 -21.60 -5.28 -6.17
N ILE A 64 -20.80 -6.35 -6.20
CA ILE A 64 -21.28 -7.70 -5.87
C ILE A 64 -21.69 -7.81 -4.41
N ILE A 65 -20.93 -7.22 -3.48
CA ILE A 65 -21.30 -7.17 -2.06
C ILE A 65 -22.66 -6.46 -1.88
N VAL A 66 -22.86 -5.31 -2.53
CA VAL A 66 -24.11 -4.55 -2.46
C VAL A 66 -25.27 -5.35 -3.06
N ALA A 67 -25.06 -5.99 -4.22
CA ALA A 67 -26.06 -6.86 -4.83
C ALA A 67 -26.44 -7.99 -3.88
N LEU A 68 -25.48 -8.75 -3.34
CA LEU A 68 -25.75 -9.86 -2.41
C LEU A 68 -26.44 -9.41 -1.11
N ARG A 69 -26.11 -8.22 -0.60
CA ARG A 69 -26.81 -7.61 0.56
C ARG A 69 -28.29 -7.33 0.31
N SER A 70 -28.69 -7.13 -0.95
CA SER A 70 -30.10 -7.00 -1.31
C SER A 70 -30.89 -8.31 -1.24
N GLY A 71 -30.21 -9.44 -1.01
CA GLY A 71 -30.82 -10.76 -0.88
C GLY A 71 -31.00 -11.52 -2.20
N VAL A 72 -30.41 -11.03 -3.30
CA VAL A 72 -30.39 -11.79 -4.56
C VAL A 72 -29.44 -12.98 -4.49
N SER A 73 -29.70 -14.01 -5.30
CA SER A 73 -28.81 -15.17 -5.41
C SER A 73 -27.47 -14.80 -6.05
N ILE A 74 -26.44 -15.62 -5.81
CA ILE A 74 -25.09 -15.43 -6.37
C ILE A 74 -25.11 -15.23 -7.89
N PRO A 75 -25.78 -16.09 -8.70
CA PRO A 75 -25.81 -15.89 -10.15
C PRO A 75 -26.52 -14.59 -10.52
N ARG A 76 -27.61 -14.24 -9.83
CA ARG A 76 -28.34 -13.00 -10.12
C ARG A 76 -27.52 -11.75 -9.79
N ALA A 77 -26.71 -11.78 -8.73
CA ALA A 77 -25.78 -10.71 -8.41
C ALA A 77 -24.71 -10.54 -9.50
N LEU A 78 -24.12 -11.64 -9.98
CA LEU A 78 -23.12 -11.64 -11.05
C LEU A 78 -23.69 -11.09 -12.37
N ASP A 79 -24.89 -11.53 -12.76
CA ASP A 79 -25.60 -11.04 -13.95
C ASP A 79 -25.95 -9.55 -13.84
N ALA A 80 -26.52 -9.13 -12.70
CA ALA A 80 -26.90 -7.74 -12.48
C ALA A 80 -25.69 -6.80 -12.55
N VAL A 81 -24.59 -7.13 -11.84
CA VAL A 81 -23.37 -6.33 -11.87
C VAL A 81 -22.73 -6.38 -13.25
N GLY A 82 -22.61 -7.55 -13.87
CA GLY A 82 -22.05 -7.70 -15.21
C GLY A 82 -22.77 -6.87 -16.28
N SER A 83 -24.09 -6.75 -16.20
CA SER A 83 -24.90 -5.95 -17.13
C SER A 83 -24.72 -4.43 -16.96
N VAL A 84 -24.23 -3.98 -15.80
CA VAL A 84 -24.06 -2.55 -15.46
C VAL A 84 -22.67 -2.04 -15.81
N LEU A 85 -21.66 -2.91 -15.87
CA LEU A 85 -20.28 -2.51 -16.19
C LEU A 85 -20.19 -2.01 -17.66
N PRO A 86 -19.74 -0.76 -17.90
CA PRO A 86 -19.61 -0.21 -19.24
C PRO A 86 -18.48 -0.90 -20.02
N GLY A 87 -18.48 -0.79 -21.35
CA GLY A 87 -17.34 -1.26 -22.18
C GLY A 87 -17.23 -2.77 -22.37
N GLY A 88 -18.23 -3.56 -21.95
CA GLY A 88 -18.24 -5.02 -22.13
C GLY A 88 -17.38 -5.79 -21.12
N TYR A 89 -16.70 -5.10 -20.21
CA TYR A 89 -15.89 -5.71 -19.16
C TYR A 89 -16.69 -6.54 -18.16
N GLY A 90 -18.02 -6.39 -18.11
CA GLY A 90 -18.90 -7.21 -17.28
C GLY A 90 -19.52 -8.43 -17.97
N ILE A 91 -19.31 -8.62 -19.28
CA ILE A 91 -19.94 -9.71 -20.04
C ILE A 91 -19.54 -11.08 -19.47
N TRP A 92 -18.29 -11.23 -19.04
CA TRP A 92 -17.83 -12.47 -18.45
C TRP A 92 -18.56 -12.82 -17.13
N LEU A 93 -18.97 -11.84 -16.32
CA LEU A 93 -19.78 -12.08 -15.12
C LEU A 93 -21.17 -12.63 -15.48
N CYS A 94 -21.76 -12.10 -16.56
CA CYS A 94 -23.03 -12.62 -17.09
C CYS A 94 -22.86 -14.05 -17.63
N ASN A 95 -21.74 -14.33 -18.31
CA ASN A 95 -21.45 -15.68 -18.82
C ASN A 95 -21.27 -16.69 -17.68
N VAL A 96 -20.49 -16.35 -16.65
CA VAL A 96 -20.32 -17.17 -15.44
C VAL A 96 -21.67 -17.41 -14.76
N SER A 97 -22.49 -16.35 -14.62
CA SER A 97 -23.85 -16.48 -14.08
C SER A 97 -24.70 -17.47 -14.87
N ASN A 98 -24.69 -17.35 -16.20
CA ASN A 98 -25.43 -18.23 -17.08
C ASN A 98 -24.93 -19.68 -16.99
N ALA A 99 -23.61 -19.90 -16.96
CA ALA A 99 -23.01 -21.23 -16.77
C ALA A 99 -23.47 -21.87 -15.45
N LEU A 100 -23.44 -21.11 -14.35
CA LEU A 100 -23.94 -21.58 -13.05
C LEU A 100 -25.44 -21.90 -13.08
N LEU A 101 -26.26 -21.12 -13.79
CA LEU A 101 -27.69 -21.37 -13.95
C LEU A 101 -28.00 -22.58 -14.84
N LEU A 102 -27.15 -22.83 -15.84
CA LEU A 102 -27.23 -24.02 -16.71
C LEU A 102 -26.80 -25.31 -16.00
N GLY A 103 -26.23 -25.20 -14.80
CA GLY A 103 -25.80 -26.33 -13.99
C GLY A 103 -24.38 -26.80 -14.29
N ASP A 104 -23.56 -25.98 -14.95
CA ASP A 104 -22.14 -26.26 -15.09
C ASP A 104 -21.47 -26.38 -13.72
N SER A 105 -20.42 -27.20 -13.64
CA SER A 105 -19.65 -27.31 -12.41
C SER A 105 -19.01 -25.97 -12.04
N TRP A 106 -18.77 -25.72 -10.76
CA TRP A 106 -18.14 -24.47 -10.30
C TRP A 106 -16.84 -24.18 -11.06
N HIS A 107 -15.96 -25.17 -11.20
CA HIS A 107 -14.68 -25.01 -11.89
C HIS A 107 -14.85 -24.74 -13.39
N GLU A 108 -15.87 -25.33 -14.02
CA GLU A 108 -16.19 -25.08 -15.42
C GLU A 108 -16.72 -23.65 -15.63
N ALA A 109 -17.66 -23.22 -14.79
CA ALA A 109 -18.26 -21.89 -14.86
C ALA A 109 -17.24 -20.76 -14.67
N TRP A 110 -16.23 -20.97 -13.82
CA TRP A 110 -15.12 -20.01 -13.58
C TRP A 110 -13.88 -20.28 -14.44
N SER A 111 -13.98 -21.16 -15.44
CA SER A 111 -12.87 -21.46 -16.35
C SER A 111 -12.52 -20.26 -17.25
N GLU A 112 -11.30 -20.28 -17.79
CA GLU A 112 -10.82 -19.28 -18.74
C GLU A 112 -11.75 -19.13 -19.96
N THR A 113 -12.52 -20.16 -20.34
CA THR A 113 -13.48 -20.12 -21.46
C THR A 113 -14.53 -19.02 -21.29
N TYR A 114 -15.05 -18.86 -20.07
CA TYR A 114 -16.08 -17.86 -19.75
C TYR A 114 -15.48 -16.52 -19.32
N VAL A 115 -14.33 -16.55 -18.64
CA VAL A 115 -13.64 -15.35 -18.11
C VAL A 115 -12.87 -14.58 -19.20
N HIS A 116 -12.14 -15.28 -20.08
CA HIS A 116 -11.26 -14.69 -21.10
C HIS A 116 -11.89 -14.48 -22.48
N ASN A 117 -13.20 -14.68 -22.66
CA ASN A 117 -13.92 -14.27 -23.88
C ASN A 117 -14.07 -12.73 -23.98
N LEU A 118 -13.02 -12.01 -23.60
CA LEU A 118 -12.88 -10.57 -23.33
C LEU A 118 -12.55 -9.73 -24.54
N LYS A 119 -12.45 -10.29 -25.75
CA LYS A 119 -12.22 -9.49 -26.95
C LYS A 119 -13.38 -9.61 -27.92
N PRO A 120 -14.28 -8.60 -28.00
CA PRO A 120 -14.84 -8.29 -29.30
C PRO A 120 -13.65 -8.14 -30.27
N GLU A 121 -13.76 -8.70 -31.47
CA GLU A 121 -12.80 -8.49 -32.55
C GLU A 121 -12.67 -6.99 -32.89
N GLN A 122 -11.92 -6.25 -32.08
CA GLN A 122 -11.50 -4.89 -32.38
C GLN A 122 -10.23 -5.02 -33.22
N ASN A 123 -10.47 -5.16 -34.52
CA ASN A 123 -9.62 -4.76 -35.64
C ASN A 123 -8.11 -4.69 -35.34
N LYS A 124 -7.37 -5.72 -35.76
CA LYS A 124 -5.90 -5.82 -35.76
C LYS A 124 -5.25 -4.70 -36.61
N LYS A 125 -5.22 -3.46 -36.13
CA LYS A 125 -4.33 -2.41 -36.66
C LYS A 125 -3.79 -1.56 -35.52
N SER A 126 -2.46 -1.60 -35.37
CA SER A 126 -1.62 -0.80 -34.45
C SER A 126 -1.70 -1.28 -32.99
N SER A 127 -0.65 -1.75 -32.33
CA SER A 127 0.65 -1.12 -32.15
C SER A 127 1.71 -2.18 -31.85
N LYS A 128 2.91 -2.01 -32.42
CA LYS A 128 4.08 -2.89 -32.29
C LYS A 128 4.91 -2.61 -31.01
N TYR A 129 4.35 -1.84 -30.08
CA TYR A 129 4.97 -1.40 -28.83
C TYR A 129 3.94 -1.53 -27.69
N ALA A 130 4.40 -2.04 -26.54
CA ALA A 130 3.67 -2.38 -25.30
C ALA A 130 3.00 -3.77 -25.28
N LYS A 131 3.82 -4.80 -25.05
CA LYS A 131 3.37 -6.07 -24.45
C LYS A 131 4.16 -6.24 -23.14
N ASN A 132 3.85 -5.39 -22.17
CA ASN A 132 4.27 -5.62 -20.79
C ASN A 132 3.07 -6.23 -20.07
N ASP A 133 3.32 -7.12 -19.12
CA ASP A 133 2.38 -7.93 -18.36
C ASP A 133 1.36 -7.07 -17.58
N GLU A 134 0.38 -6.49 -18.29
CA GLU A 134 -0.80 -5.88 -17.70
C GLU A 134 -1.68 -7.02 -17.21
N ILE A 135 -1.60 -7.30 -15.91
CA ILE A 135 -2.44 -8.30 -15.25
C ILE A 135 -3.87 -7.81 -15.41
N ASP A 136 -4.62 -8.41 -16.33
CA ASP A 136 -6.00 -8.05 -16.67
C ASP A 136 -6.84 -7.97 -15.37
N SER A 137 -7.37 -6.80 -15.00
CA SER A 137 -8.06 -6.61 -13.71
C SER A 137 -9.27 -7.53 -13.55
N SER A 138 -9.90 -7.89 -14.67
CA SER A 138 -10.97 -8.89 -14.76
C SER A 138 -10.55 -10.27 -14.25
N THR A 139 -9.32 -10.71 -14.50
CA THR A 139 -8.80 -12.00 -14.03
C THR A 139 -8.56 -12.00 -12.52
N ILE A 140 -8.09 -10.87 -11.99
CA ILE A 140 -7.92 -10.66 -10.55
C ILE A 140 -9.28 -10.75 -9.86
N LEU A 141 -10.28 -10.01 -10.38
CA LEU A 141 -11.64 -10.03 -9.86
C LEU A 141 -12.28 -11.43 -9.94
N ALA A 142 -12.11 -12.12 -11.08
CA ALA A 142 -12.62 -13.47 -11.26
C ALA A 142 -12.03 -14.45 -10.24
N ASN A 143 -10.72 -14.39 -10.01
CA ASN A 143 -10.05 -15.24 -9.03
C ASN A 143 -10.50 -14.94 -7.59
N TRP A 144 -10.67 -13.65 -7.24
CA TRP A 144 -11.18 -13.27 -5.92
C TRP A 144 -12.61 -13.75 -5.69
N LEU A 145 -13.49 -13.55 -6.67
CA LEU A 145 -14.88 -13.98 -6.59
C LEU A 145 -15.00 -15.50 -6.57
N SER A 146 -14.26 -16.22 -7.42
CA SER A 146 -14.31 -17.68 -7.47
C SER A 146 -13.84 -18.31 -6.16
N MET A 147 -12.82 -17.73 -5.51
CA MET A 147 -12.34 -18.20 -4.21
C MET A 147 -13.32 -17.85 -3.07
N ALA A 148 -13.80 -16.61 -3.02
CA ALA A 148 -14.64 -16.14 -1.93
C ALA A 148 -16.06 -16.74 -1.96
N LEU A 149 -16.61 -16.96 -3.16
CA LEU A 149 -17.98 -17.46 -3.32
C LEU A 149 -18.06 -18.99 -3.27
N TYR A 150 -16.96 -19.72 -3.45
CA TYR A 150 -16.96 -21.18 -3.48
C TYR A 150 -17.62 -21.80 -2.23
N GLU A 151 -17.19 -21.35 -1.05
CA GLU A 151 -17.70 -21.89 0.22
C GLU A 151 -19.20 -21.60 0.38
N SER A 152 -19.63 -20.38 0.00
CA SER A 152 -21.05 -19.98 0.02
C SER A 152 -21.90 -20.77 -0.97
N TRP A 153 -21.33 -21.13 -2.13
CA TRP A 153 -22.01 -21.93 -3.14
C TRP A 153 -22.16 -23.39 -2.70
N CYS A 154 -21.08 -24.00 -2.19
CA CYS A 154 -21.10 -25.41 -1.77
C CYS A 154 -21.86 -25.64 -0.46
N ARG A 155 -21.84 -24.68 0.47
CA ARG A 155 -22.38 -24.86 1.83
C ARG A 155 -23.59 -23.98 2.15
N GLY A 156 -23.98 -23.06 1.26
CA GLY A 156 -25.09 -22.13 1.51
C GLY A 156 -24.80 -21.10 2.60
N SER A 157 -23.53 -20.88 2.97
CA SER A 157 -23.15 -19.84 3.93
C SER A 157 -23.28 -18.44 3.33
N SER A 158 -23.38 -17.40 4.16
CA SER A 158 -23.48 -16.03 3.65
C SER A 158 -22.17 -15.60 2.97
N PRO A 159 -22.18 -15.16 1.69
CA PRO A 159 -20.98 -14.71 0.98
C PRO A 159 -20.52 -13.30 1.40
N VAL A 160 -21.43 -12.48 1.94
CA VAL A 160 -21.20 -11.06 2.23
C VAL A 160 -20.07 -10.82 3.24
N PRO A 161 -19.96 -11.54 4.37
CA PRO A 161 -18.90 -11.31 5.35
C PRO A 161 -17.50 -11.61 4.78
N VAL A 162 -17.36 -12.67 3.99
CA VAL A 162 -16.09 -13.07 3.37
C VAL A 162 -15.64 -12.02 2.36
N LEU A 163 -16.56 -11.60 1.48
CA LEU A 163 -16.27 -10.56 0.48
C LEU A 163 -15.95 -9.20 1.14
N SER A 164 -16.68 -8.83 2.20
CA SER A 164 -16.44 -7.57 2.94
C SER A 164 -15.09 -7.59 3.65
N ALA A 165 -14.70 -8.72 4.23
CA ALA A 165 -13.38 -8.88 4.85
C ALA A 165 -12.27 -8.80 3.78
N LEU A 166 -12.50 -9.36 2.59
CA LEU A 166 -11.55 -9.28 1.49
C LEU A 166 -11.37 -7.84 0.98
N SER A 167 -12.47 -7.09 0.79
CA SER A 167 -12.38 -5.69 0.38
C SER A 167 -11.68 -4.83 1.44
N GLU A 168 -12.03 -5.03 2.72
CA GLU A 168 -11.42 -4.28 3.82
C GLU A 168 -9.93 -4.61 3.97
N HIS A 169 -9.54 -5.88 3.83
CA HIS A 169 -8.14 -6.28 3.87
C HIS A 169 -7.32 -5.60 2.77
N TYR A 170 -7.88 -5.48 1.56
CA TYR A 170 -7.22 -4.82 0.45
C TYR A 170 -7.09 -3.30 0.68
N GLU A 171 -8.16 -2.64 1.11
CA GLU A 171 -8.17 -1.21 1.45
C GLU A 171 -7.18 -0.87 2.57
N GLN A 172 -7.14 -1.68 3.63
CA GLN A 172 -6.18 -1.51 4.73
C GLN A 172 -4.75 -1.68 4.25
N THR A 173 -4.50 -2.66 3.37
CA THR A 173 -3.17 -2.87 2.79
C THR A 173 -2.71 -1.64 2.00
N MET A 174 -3.60 -1.06 1.19
CA MET A 174 -3.30 0.18 0.47
C MET A 174 -3.04 1.36 1.42
N ALA A 175 -3.83 1.50 2.48
CA ALA A 175 -3.63 2.54 3.48
C ALA A 175 -2.30 2.38 4.25
N ASN A 176 -1.90 1.14 4.53
CA ASN A 176 -0.65 0.84 5.21
C ASN A 176 0.57 1.18 4.34
N VAL A 177 0.51 0.88 3.05
CA VAL A 177 1.56 1.27 2.08
C VAL A 177 1.72 2.79 2.04
N ALA A 178 0.62 3.54 1.98
CA ALA A 178 0.67 5.01 2.01
C ALA A 178 1.24 5.57 3.33
N ARG A 179 0.94 4.92 4.47
CA ARG A 179 1.44 5.35 5.79
C ARG A 179 2.94 5.10 5.98
N GLN A 180 3.52 4.09 5.33
CA GLN A 180 4.94 3.74 5.50
C GLN A 180 5.90 4.84 5.01
N GLU A 181 5.48 5.72 4.11
CA GLU A 181 6.30 6.84 3.65
C GLU A 181 6.40 7.96 4.72
N THR A 182 5.33 8.16 5.50
CA THR A 182 5.27 9.22 6.53
C THR A 182 6.09 8.91 7.78
N SER A 183 6.19 7.63 8.16
CA SER A 183 6.90 7.23 9.38
C SER A 183 8.42 7.42 9.28
N ARG A 184 8.98 7.25 8.07
CA ARG A 184 10.43 7.41 7.84
C ARG A 184 10.89 8.87 7.99
N LEU A 185 10.03 9.84 7.68
CA LEU A 185 10.32 11.27 7.85
C LEU A 185 10.36 11.65 9.33
N SER A 186 9.41 11.17 10.13
CA SER A 186 9.38 11.42 11.57
C SER A 186 10.63 10.90 12.28
N VAL A 187 11.06 9.67 11.97
CA VAL A 187 12.26 9.08 12.58
C VAL A 187 13.53 9.85 12.16
N ARG A 188 13.62 10.29 10.89
CA ARG A 188 14.74 11.13 10.43
C ARG A 188 14.74 12.54 11.00
N LEU A 189 13.59 13.09 11.37
CA LEU A 189 13.48 14.40 12.02
C LEU A 189 13.82 14.33 13.51
N LEU A 190 13.41 13.26 14.19
CA LEU A 190 13.62 13.11 15.64
C LEU A 190 15.05 12.67 16.00
N LEU A 191 15.73 11.91 15.14
CA LEU A 191 17.11 11.45 15.38
C LEU A 191 18.13 12.60 15.56
N PRO A 192 18.20 13.62 14.68
CA PRO A 192 19.09 14.77 14.85
C PRO A 192 18.75 15.61 16.08
N VAL A 193 17.46 15.80 16.37
CA VAL A 193 17.01 16.59 17.52
C VAL A 193 17.37 15.89 18.83
N GLY A 194 17.08 14.59 18.95
CA GLY A 194 17.45 13.79 20.13
C GLY A 194 18.95 13.74 20.39
N LEU A 195 19.77 13.59 19.33
CA LEU A 195 21.23 13.65 19.45
C LEU A 195 21.73 15.06 19.83
N CYS A 196 21.04 16.13 19.43
CA CYS A 196 21.40 17.51 19.78
C CYS A 196 21.10 17.85 21.25
N PHE A 197 20.06 17.25 21.84
CA PHE A 197 19.71 17.48 23.24
C PHE A 197 20.65 16.79 24.23
N LEU A 198 21.32 15.71 23.84
CA LEU A 198 22.18 14.92 24.73
C LEU A 198 23.41 15.72 25.24
N PRO A 199 24.16 16.44 24.38
CA PRO A 199 25.23 17.34 24.82
C PRO A 199 24.72 18.49 25.72
N ALA A 200 23.57 19.09 25.40
CA ALA A 200 23.00 20.18 26.19
C ALA A 200 22.63 19.72 27.61
N PHE A 201 22.02 18.53 27.73
CA PHE A 201 21.72 17.90 29.01
C PHE A 201 22.98 17.60 29.82
N MET A 202 24.07 17.17 29.17
CA MET A 202 25.35 16.93 29.86
C MET A 202 25.93 18.22 30.46
N CYS A 203 25.92 19.32 29.71
CA CYS A 203 26.43 20.61 30.17
C CYS A 203 25.55 21.26 31.25
N ILE A 204 24.23 21.14 31.14
CA ILE A 204 23.29 21.80 32.05
C ILE A 204 22.99 20.93 33.29
N GLY A 205 22.95 19.61 33.16
CA GLY A 205 22.57 18.70 34.24
C GLY A 205 23.76 18.12 34.98
N ILE A 206 24.67 17.46 34.27
CA ILE A 206 25.77 16.72 34.91
C ILE A 206 26.85 17.67 35.44
N PHE A 207 27.25 18.67 34.65
CA PHE A 207 28.36 19.54 35.04
C PHE A 207 28.13 20.31 36.35
N PRO A 208 26.95 20.95 36.59
CA PRO A 208 26.70 21.64 37.85
C PRO A 208 26.59 20.67 39.04
N THR A 209 26.07 19.47 38.81
CA THR A 209 25.91 18.46 39.86
C THR A 209 27.26 17.95 40.36
N VAL A 210 28.18 17.62 39.42
CA VAL A 210 29.54 17.19 39.80
C VAL A 210 30.32 18.34 40.42
N ALA A 211 30.16 19.56 39.91
CA ALA A 211 30.78 20.76 40.50
C ALA A 211 30.31 21.02 41.94
N SER A 212 29.03 20.78 42.22
CA SER A 212 28.47 20.94 43.57
C SER A 212 28.93 19.86 44.55
N PHE A 213 29.31 18.68 44.08
CA PHE A 213 29.90 17.64 44.94
C PHE A 213 31.41 17.83 45.16
N MET A 214 32.07 18.64 44.34
CA MET A 214 33.51 18.95 44.44
C MET A 214 33.81 20.26 45.20
N HIS A 215 32.79 20.98 45.66
CA HIS A 215 32.90 22.15 46.54
C HIS A 215 32.43 21.79 47.95
#